data_AF-A0A0E3PWH3-F1
#
_entry.id   AF-A0A0E3PWH3-F1
#
_cell.length_a   1.000
_cell.length_b   1.000
_cell.length_c   1.000
_cell.angle_alpha   90.00
_cell.angle_beta   90.00
_cell.angle_gamma   90.00
#
_symmetry.space_group_name_H-M   'P 1'
#
loop_
_entity.id
_entity.type
_entity.pdbx_description
1 polymer ?
#
loop_
_entity_poly.entity_id
_entity_poly.type
_entity_poly.pdbx_seq_one_letter_code
_entity_poly.pdbx_strand_id
1 'polypeptide(L)'
;MARFFVPLSIPKYPLPGIIASLLLDAVDQTIFQLFTDLPLEGYQGYDKALDIYYLAITYLSTMRNWSNLFAFKLNRFLFYYRLVGVALFELTNLRLLLFVFPNVFEYFFIFYEAVRMKWNPRVLTKDKLIITAAVIWIFVKIPHEYWIHIAEMDTTDWIIENPANAVILIAWAAVMLGMAWWLLRDLPPMRPGFSVAAHHATFNFDGPQAARVRDNYTSKRFFDDFIHHELIEKIVLVSLLSIIFAQILPDVRANDFQLAIGVSILIIINTELSQWLARRGTQWKSIIQEFIVMSIVNFILVLIFDFLLARYQGSINLLNTLFFVLLLTLNITLYDRYRRVYIWNHDPVTDFTGSEKPVELKTE
;
A
#
# COMPACT_ATOMS: atom_id res chain seq x y z
N MET A 1 1.28 -4.61 -17.98
CA MET A 1 1.61 -3.15 -17.95
C MET A 1 0.55 -2.30 -17.25
N ALA A 2 -0.76 -2.45 -17.54
CA ALA A 2 -1.80 -1.62 -16.92
C ALA A 2 -1.80 -1.70 -15.38
N ARG A 3 -1.62 -2.89 -14.81
CA ARG A 3 -1.49 -3.13 -13.36
C ARG A 3 -0.30 -2.44 -12.69
N PHE A 4 0.72 -2.04 -13.45
CA PHE A 4 1.83 -1.25 -12.93
C PHE A 4 1.47 0.23 -12.80
N PHE A 5 0.81 0.80 -13.82
CA PHE A 5 0.56 2.24 -13.91
C PHE A 5 -0.72 2.69 -13.23
N VAL A 6 -1.80 1.90 -13.27
CA VAL A 6 -3.09 2.29 -12.68
C VAL A 6 -2.99 2.57 -11.17
N PRO A 7 -2.26 1.77 -10.36
CA PRO A 7 -2.10 2.07 -8.94
C PRO A 7 -1.46 3.43 -8.65
N LEU A 8 -0.63 3.97 -9.56
CA LEU A 8 -0.03 5.31 -9.41
C LEU A 8 -1.06 6.44 -9.44
N SER A 9 -2.28 6.17 -9.93
CA SER A 9 -3.38 7.12 -9.88
C SER A 9 -4.03 7.22 -8.49
N ILE A 10 -3.93 6.17 -7.65
CA ILE A 10 -4.60 6.07 -6.34
C ILE A 10 -4.30 7.26 -5.43
N PRO A 11 -3.04 7.75 -5.30
CA PRO A 11 -2.79 8.93 -4.50
C PRO A 11 -3.61 10.16 -4.93
N LYS A 12 -3.82 10.38 -6.23
CA LYS A 12 -4.56 11.53 -6.74
C LYS A 12 -6.07 11.28 -6.82
N TYR A 13 -6.46 10.08 -7.26
CA TYR A 13 -7.84 9.65 -7.46
C TYR A 13 -8.05 8.32 -6.70
N PRO A 14 -8.24 8.35 -5.37
CA PRO A 14 -8.21 7.14 -4.54
C PRO A 14 -9.26 6.11 -4.94
N LEU A 15 -10.54 6.51 -4.97
CA LEU A 15 -11.63 5.57 -5.25
C LEU A 15 -11.61 5.05 -6.70
N PRO A 16 -11.50 5.89 -7.75
CA PRO A 16 -11.41 5.36 -9.11
C PRO A 16 -10.15 4.53 -9.33
N GLY A 17 -9.03 4.94 -8.73
CA GLY A 17 -7.75 4.23 -8.87
C GLY A 17 -7.82 2.83 -8.29
N ILE A 18 -8.34 2.66 -7.07
CA ILE A 18 -8.46 1.33 -6.44
C ILE A 18 -9.49 0.45 -7.15
N ILE A 19 -10.62 1.01 -7.58
CA ILE A 19 -11.62 0.26 -8.35
C ILE A 19 -11.03 -0.18 -9.69
N ALA A 20 -10.29 0.69 -10.38
CA ALA A 20 -9.63 0.32 -11.63
C ALA A 20 -8.56 -0.76 -11.41
N SER A 21 -7.79 -0.70 -10.31
CA SER A 21 -6.83 -1.75 -9.94
C SER A 21 -7.52 -3.11 -9.70
N LEU A 22 -8.63 -3.12 -8.96
CA LEU A 22 -9.45 -4.31 -8.70
C LEU A 22 -10.03 -4.92 -9.98
N LEU A 23 -10.58 -4.08 -10.86
CA LEU A 23 -11.13 -4.55 -12.13
C LEU A 23 -10.04 -5.12 -13.05
N LEU A 24 -8.85 -4.52 -13.03
CA LEU A 24 -7.73 -5.05 -13.79
C LEU A 24 -7.29 -6.41 -13.25
N ASP A 25 -7.16 -6.57 -11.94
CA ASP A 25 -6.82 -7.85 -11.30
C ASP A 25 -7.81 -8.97 -11.71
N ALA A 26 -9.12 -8.70 -11.60
CA ALA A 26 -10.15 -9.67 -11.95
C ALA A 26 -10.16 -10.11 -13.43
N VAL A 27 -9.61 -9.30 -14.34
CA VAL A 27 -9.66 -9.54 -15.79
C VAL A 27 -8.29 -9.95 -16.36
N ASP A 28 -7.19 -9.74 -15.62
CA ASP A 28 -5.83 -9.92 -16.14
C ASP A 28 -5.53 -11.37 -16.51
N GLN A 29 -5.94 -12.32 -15.68
CA GLN A 29 -5.73 -13.75 -15.97
C GLN A 29 -6.45 -14.18 -17.25
N THR A 30 -7.69 -13.73 -17.43
CA THR A 30 -8.50 -14.01 -18.64
C THR A 30 -7.87 -13.38 -19.88
N ILE A 31 -7.39 -12.13 -19.79
CA ILE A 31 -6.68 -11.47 -20.89
C ILE A 31 -5.39 -12.23 -21.23
N PHE A 32 -4.60 -12.60 -20.23
CA PHE A 32 -3.32 -13.29 -20.44
C PHE A 32 -3.51 -14.62 -21.18
N GLN A 33 -4.53 -15.40 -20.79
CA GLN A 33 -4.87 -16.68 -21.44
C GLN A 33 -5.43 -16.51 -22.86
N LEU A 34 -6.15 -15.42 -23.14
CA LEU A 34 -6.71 -15.17 -24.47
C LEU A 34 -5.67 -14.67 -25.48
N PHE A 35 -4.62 -13.98 -25.01
CA PHE A 35 -3.67 -13.29 -25.88
C PHE A 35 -2.25 -13.89 -25.90
N THR A 36 -1.94 -14.86 -25.03
CA THR A 36 -0.61 -15.49 -24.98
C THR A 36 -0.64 -17.00 -24.75
N ASP A 37 0.26 -17.71 -25.41
CA ASP A 37 0.51 -19.16 -25.21
C ASP A 37 1.65 -19.41 -24.19
N LEU A 38 2.01 -18.40 -23.39
CA LEU A 38 3.13 -18.48 -22.45
C LEU A 38 2.74 -19.28 -21.20
N PRO A 39 3.68 -20.04 -20.61
CA PRO A 39 3.41 -20.78 -19.38
C PRO A 39 3.07 -19.82 -18.23
N LEU A 40 1.96 -20.09 -17.55
CA LEU A 40 1.41 -19.29 -16.44
C LEU A 40 2.33 -19.23 -15.20
N GLU A 41 3.27 -20.17 -15.09
CA GLU A 41 4.14 -20.37 -13.92
C GLU A 41 5.00 -19.13 -13.61
N GLY A 42 5.57 -18.49 -14.64
CA GLY A 42 6.34 -17.24 -14.46
C GLY A 42 5.44 -16.03 -14.20
N TYR A 43 4.23 -16.02 -14.74
CA TYR A 43 3.28 -14.91 -14.64
C TYR A 43 2.64 -14.80 -13.24
N GLN A 44 2.39 -15.93 -12.57
CA GLN A 44 1.79 -15.96 -11.23
C GLN A 44 2.63 -15.20 -10.18
N GLY A 45 3.97 -15.25 -10.31
CA GLY A 45 4.83 -14.46 -9.45
C GLY A 45 4.67 -12.95 -9.67
N TYR A 46 4.64 -12.52 -10.93
CA TYR A 46 4.42 -11.11 -11.28
C TYR A 46 3.06 -10.59 -10.82
N ASP A 47 2.01 -11.38 -11.05
CA ASP A 47 0.63 -11.12 -10.65
C ASP A 47 0.53 -10.81 -9.16
N LYS A 48 1.03 -11.74 -8.33
CA LYS A 48 1.07 -11.59 -6.87
C LYS A 48 1.89 -10.37 -6.42
N ALA A 49 3.03 -10.12 -7.08
CA ALA A 49 3.88 -8.95 -6.77
C ALA A 49 3.14 -7.63 -7.00
N LEU A 50 2.40 -7.57 -8.11
CA LEU A 50 1.60 -6.42 -8.49
C LEU A 50 0.45 -6.19 -7.51
N ASP A 51 -0.12 -7.25 -6.93
CA ASP A 51 -1.14 -7.12 -5.89
C ASP A 51 -0.61 -6.44 -4.64
N ILE A 52 0.53 -6.91 -4.13
CA ILE A 52 1.15 -6.34 -2.94
C ILE A 52 1.62 -4.91 -3.21
N TYR A 53 2.17 -4.66 -4.40
CA TYR A 53 2.58 -3.34 -4.86
C TYR A 53 1.41 -2.34 -4.85
N TYR A 54 0.26 -2.74 -5.39
CA TYR A 54 -0.91 -1.87 -5.44
C TYR A 54 -1.48 -1.63 -4.03
N LEU A 55 -1.55 -2.66 -3.19
CA LEU A 55 -2.01 -2.55 -1.79
C LEU A 55 -1.10 -1.62 -0.99
N ALA A 56 0.21 -1.73 -1.18
CA ALA A 56 1.18 -0.83 -0.56
C ALA A 56 0.96 0.62 -1.01
N ILE A 57 0.82 0.91 -2.30
CA ILE A 57 0.50 2.28 -2.77
C ILE A 57 -0.81 2.79 -2.16
N THR A 58 -1.83 1.94 -2.09
CA THR A 58 -3.12 2.26 -1.47
C THR A 58 -2.92 2.70 -0.03
N TYR A 59 -2.15 1.94 0.75
CA TYR A 59 -1.84 2.27 2.13
C TYR A 59 -1.08 3.59 2.23
N LEU A 60 -0.02 3.74 1.45
CA LEU A 60 0.82 4.95 1.42
C LEU A 60 -0.01 6.19 1.07
N SER A 61 -1.01 6.07 0.19
CA SER A 61 -1.90 7.19 -0.16
C SER A 61 -2.68 7.73 1.04
N THR A 62 -2.98 6.90 2.05
CA THR A 62 -3.69 7.33 3.25
C THR A 62 -2.88 8.30 4.10
N MET A 63 -1.56 8.15 4.15
CA MET A 63 -0.68 9.10 4.85
C MET A 63 -0.81 10.52 4.28
N ARG A 64 -1.04 10.63 2.96
CA ARG A 64 -1.19 11.91 2.28
C ARG A 64 -2.61 12.45 2.35
N ASN A 65 -3.61 11.59 2.24
CA ASN A 65 -4.98 11.99 1.91
C ASN A 65 -5.94 11.97 3.11
N TRP A 66 -5.68 11.15 4.13
CA TRP A 66 -6.65 10.90 5.20
C TRP A 66 -6.54 11.94 6.32
N SER A 67 -7.68 12.55 6.65
CA SER A 67 -7.79 13.56 7.69
C SER A 67 -8.33 13.04 9.03
N ASN A 68 -8.85 11.81 9.06
CA ASN A 68 -9.32 11.16 10.28
C ASN A 68 -8.23 10.24 10.83
N LEU A 69 -7.61 10.65 11.94
CA LEU A 69 -6.46 9.94 12.54
C LEU A 69 -6.83 8.51 12.98
N PHE A 70 -8.05 8.30 13.50
CA PHE A 70 -8.46 6.96 13.93
C PHE A 70 -8.63 6.04 12.72
N ALA A 71 -9.26 6.53 11.65
CA ALA A 71 -9.37 5.78 10.39
C ALA A 71 -7.98 5.42 9.86
N PHE A 72 -7.03 6.37 9.85
CA PHE A 72 -5.66 6.12 9.43
C PHE A 72 -4.98 5.01 10.25
N LYS A 73 -5.08 5.07 11.58
CA LYS A 73 -4.49 4.05 12.48
C LYS A 73 -5.12 2.67 12.26
N LEU A 74 -6.45 2.61 12.13
CA LEU A 74 -7.16 1.36 11.87
C LEU A 74 -6.78 0.78 10.50
N ASN A 75 -6.74 1.61 9.46
CA ASN A 75 -6.32 1.22 8.12
C ASN A 75 -4.87 0.72 8.08
N ARG A 76 -3.97 1.40 8.81
CA ARG A 76 -2.58 0.95 9.01
C ARG A 76 -2.53 -0.43 9.64
N PHE A 77 -3.30 -0.67 10.69
CA PHE A 77 -3.39 -1.99 11.31
C PHE A 77 -3.87 -3.05 10.32
N LEU A 78 -4.96 -2.81 9.59
CA LEU A 78 -5.52 -3.75 8.62
C LEU A 78 -4.53 -4.06 7.49
N PHE A 79 -3.79 -3.06 7.02
CA PHE A 79 -2.76 -3.24 6.00
C PHE A 79 -1.62 -4.15 6.48
N TYR A 80 -1.01 -3.83 7.64
CA TYR A 80 0.08 -4.66 8.17
C TYR A 80 -0.40 -6.05 8.58
N TYR A 81 -1.64 -6.17 9.07
CA TYR A 81 -2.25 -7.46 9.36
C TYR A 81 -2.29 -8.33 8.10
N ARG A 82 -2.80 -7.81 6.97
CA ARG A 82 -2.78 -8.53 5.70
C ARG A 82 -1.36 -8.81 5.22
N LEU A 83 -0.45 -7.84 5.29
CA LEU A 83 0.91 -7.98 4.79
C LEU A 83 1.71 -9.05 5.55
N VAL A 84 1.56 -9.11 6.88
CA VAL A 84 2.14 -10.18 7.70
C VAL A 84 1.56 -11.54 7.33
N GLY A 85 0.25 -11.62 7.10
CA GLY A 85 -0.39 -12.85 6.61
C GLY A 85 0.20 -13.35 5.28
N VAL A 86 0.42 -12.45 4.33
CA VAL A 86 1.07 -12.76 3.05
C VAL A 86 2.52 -13.21 3.26
N ALA A 87 3.31 -12.50 4.06
CA ALA A 87 4.69 -12.90 4.35
C ALA A 87 4.78 -14.29 5.00
N LEU A 88 3.92 -14.58 5.98
CA LEU A 88 3.86 -15.90 6.60
C LEU A 88 3.41 -16.98 5.62
N PHE A 89 2.46 -16.67 4.74
CA PHE A 89 2.02 -17.59 3.69
C PHE A 89 3.17 -17.93 2.74
N GLU A 90 3.92 -16.94 2.24
CA GLU A 90 5.05 -17.21 1.34
C GLU A 90 6.15 -18.03 2.02
N LEU A 91 6.39 -17.83 3.32
CA LEU A 91 7.42 -18.56 4.07
C LEU A 91 7.02 -20.00 4.41
N THR A 92 5.73 -20.27 4.62
CA THR A 92 5.24 -21.56 5.12
C THR A 92 4.45 -22.36 4.09
N ASN A 93 4.01 -21.72 3.00
CA ASN A 93 3.07 -22.23 2.01
C ASN A 93 1.72 -22.70 2.59
N LEU A 94 1.36 -22.26 3.80
CA LEU A 94 0.11 -22.65 4.45
C LEU A 94 -1.05 -21.76 4.00
N ARG A 95 -1.87 -22.25 3.06
CA ARG A 95 -3.04 -21.53 2.51
C ARG A 95 -4.00 -20.99 3.57
N LEU A 96 -4.12 -21.68 4.71
CA LEU A 96 -4.95 -21.26 5.84
C LEU A 96 -4.57 -19.87 6.39
N LEU A 97 -3.32 -19.43 6.23
CA LEU A 97 -2.89 -18.11 6.66
C LEU A 97 -3.60 -17.00 5.88
N LEU A 98 -3.91 -17.20 4.59
CA LEU A 98 -4.64 -16.20 3.80
C LEU A 98 -6.08 -16.04 4.28
N PHE A 99 -6.69 -17.13 4.77
CA PHE A 99 -8.01 -17.11 5.41
C PHE A 99 -7.98 -16.43 6.79
N VAL A 100 -6.95 -16.69 7.60
CA VAL A 100 -6.79 -16.05 8.92
C VAL A 100 -6.49 -14.57 8.79
N PHE A 101 -5.75 -14.16 7.75
CA PHE A 101 -5.37 -12.78 7.48
C PHE A 101 -6.09 -12.22 6.24
N PRO A 102 -7.42 -12.07 6.27
CA PRO A 102 -8.19 -11.56 5.12
C PRO A 102 -7.79 -10.14 4.74
N ASN A 103 -7.94 -9.81 3.46
CA ASN A 103 -7.73 -8.43 2.97
C ASN A 103 -8.90 -7.48 3.31
N VAL A 104 -9.16 -7.23 4.60
CA VAL A 104 -10.18 -6.28 5.06
C VAL A 104 -9.80 -4.83 4.72
N PHE A 105 -8.50 -4.58 4.64
CA PHE A 105 -7.89 -3.29 4.33
C PHE A 105 -8.45 -2.65 3.05
N GLU A 106 -8.45 -3.40 1.94
CA GLU A 106 -8.89 -2.90 0.63
C GLU A 106 -10.34 -2.40 0.64
N TYR A 107 -11.25 -3.19 1.20
CA TYR A 107 -12.67 -2.84 1.31
C TYR A 107 -12.90 -1.69 2.29
N PHE A 108 -12.15 -1.64 3.38
CA PHE A 108 -12.23 -0.54 4.34
C PHE A 108 -11.77 0.78 3.72
N PHE A 109 -10.71 0.74 2.91
CA PHE A 109 -10.25 1.90 2.14
C PHE A 109 -11.31 2.38 1.15
N ILE A 110 -11.93 1.47 0.39
CA ILE A 110 -13.02 1.77 -0.55
C ILE A 110 -14.18 2.43 0.17
N PHE A 111 -14.61 1.88 1.32
CA PHE A 111 -15.69 2.47 2.13
C PHE A 111 -15.35 3.90 2.56
N TYR A 112 -14.16 4.10 3.12
CA TYR A 112 -13.75 5.42 3.61
C TYR A 112 -13.69 6.45 2.47
N GLU A 113 -13.11 6.08 1.32
CA GLU A 113 -13.02 6.98 0.16
C GLU A 113 -14.38 7.22 -0.50
N ALA A 114 -15.29 6.24 -0.51
CA ALA A 114 -16.67 6.42 -0.95
C ALA A 114 -17.41 7.44 -0.07
N VAL A 115 -17.25 7.37 1.26
CA VAL A 115 -17.79 8.38 2.17
C VAL A 115 -17.14 9.74 1.89
N ARG A 116 -15.83 9.79 1.67
CA ARG A 116 -15.07 11.01 1.40
C ARG A 116 -15.53 11.74 0.13
N MET A 117 -16.07 11.03 -0.86
CA MET A 117 -16.58 11.65 -2.09
C MET A 117 -17.81 12.54 -1.87
N LYS A 118 -18.61 12.27 -0.82
CA LYS A 118 -19.88 12.95 -0.54
C LYS A 118 -19.91 13.68 0.80
N TRP A 119 -19.09 13.27 1.76
CA TRP A 119 -19.03 13.80 3.12
C TRP A 119 -17.61 14.20 3.51
N ASN A 120 -17.50 15.00 4.57
CA ASN A 120 -16.22 15.15 5.25
C ASN A 120 -15.96 13.89 6.08
N PRO A 121 -14.91 13.09 5.86
CA PRO A 121 -14.68 11.84 6.58
C PRO A 121 -14.54 11.96 8.10
N ARG A 122 -14.36 13.18 8.61
CA ARG A 122 -14.40 13.49 10.05
C ARG A 122 -15.77 13.22 10.70
N VAL A 123 -16.84 13.05 9.92
CA VAL A 123 -18.16 12.65 10.43
C VAL A 123 -18.19 11.19 10.91
N LEU A 124 -17.22 10.37 10.49
CA LEU A 124 -17.12 8.98 10.92
C LEU A 124 -16.49 8.91 12.31
N THR A 125 -17.32 8.51 13.29
CA THR A 125 -16.87 8.26 14.67
C THR A 125 -16.01 6.99 14.75
N LYS A 126 -15.27 6.85 15.85
CA LYS A 126 -14.43 5.65 16.11
C LYS A 126 -15.28 4.38 16.07
N ASP A 127 -16.43 4.39 16.73
CA ASP A 127 -17.33 3.24 16.78
C ASP A 127 -17.83 2.86 15.40
N LYS A 128 -18.23 3.83 14.57
CA LYS A 128 -18.64 3.56 13.18
C LYS A 128 -17.51 2.90 12.40
N LEU A 129 -16.27 3.38 12.53
CA LEU A 129 -15.11 2.82 11.82
C LEU A 129 -14.79 1.39 12.28
N ILE A 130 -14.87 1.10 13.59
CA ILE A 130 -14.68 -0.26 14.12
C ILE A 130 -15.79 -1.18 13.62
N ILE A 131 -17.05 -0.73 13.70
CA ILE A 131 -18.21 -1.50 13.21
C ILE A 131 -18.08 -1.76 11.72
N THR A 132 -17.70 -0.78 10.91
CA THR A 132 -17.42 -0.98 9.48
C THR A 132 -16.38 -2.07 9.27
N ALA A 133 -15.23 -1.98 9.95
CA ALA A 133 -14.15 -2.95 9.79
C ALA A 133 -14.62 -4.36 10.19
N ALA A 134 -15.38 -4.48 11.29
CA ALA A 134 -15.96 -5.75 11.73
C ALA A 134 -16.99 -6.31 10.73
N VAL A 135 -17.86 -5.47 10.19
CA VAL A 135 -18.86 -5.87 9.17
C VAL A 135 -18.16 -6.37 7.91
N ILE A 136 -17.17 -5.63 7.40
CA ILE A 136 -16.38 -6.06 6.25
C ILE A 136 -15.66 -7.37 6.55
N TRP A 137 -15.06 -7.50 7.73
CA TRP A 137 -14.34 -8.71 8.10
C TRP A 137 -15.27 -9.93 8.14
N ILE A 138 -16.38 -9.85 8.87
CA ILE A 138 -17.25 -10.99 9.17
C ILE A 138 -18.19 -11.33 8.01
N PHE A 139 -18.77 -10.33 7.35
CA PHE A 139 -19.81 -10.55 6.33
C PHE A 139 -19.32 -10.39 4.89
N VAL A 140 -18.11 -9.90 4.67
CA VAL A 140 -17.55 -9.85 3.31
C VAL A 140 -16.38 -10.81 3.22
N LYS A 141 -15.37 -10.61 4.07
CA LYS A 141 -14.10 -11.27 3.89
C LYS A 141 -14.06 -12.71 4.37
N ILE A 142 -14.53 -13.05 5.56
CA ILE A 142 -14.52 -14.45 6.01
C ILE A 142 -15.27 -15.38 5.03
N PRO A 143 -16.50 -15.06 4.58
CA PRO A 143 -17.19 -15.87 3.59
C PRO A 143 -16.42 -15.98 2.28
N HIS A 144 -15.85 -14.86 1.79
CA HIS A 144 -15.05 -14.82 0.57
C HIS A 144 -13.78 -15.67 0.66
N GLU A 145 -12.99 -15.52 1.71
CA GLU A 145 -11.76 -16.29 1.90
C GLU A 145 -12.09 -17.78 2.13
N TYR A 146 -13.19 -18.12 2.82
CA TYR A 146 -13.66 -19.50 2.95
C TYR A 146 -13.96 -20.10 1.58
N TRP A 147 -14.71 -19.35 0.75
CA TRP A 147 -15.12 -19.77 -0.58
C TRP A 147 -13.92 -20.10 -1.48
N ILE A 148 -12.89 -19.24 -1.45
CA ILE A 148 -11.71 -19.37 -2.33
C ILE A 148 -10.70 -20.36 -1.78
N HIS A 149 -10.42 -20.36 -0.47
CA HIS A 149 -9.28 -21.10 0.09
C HIS A 149 -9.64 -22.42 0.75
N ILE A 150 -10.89 -22.60 1.20
CA ILE A 150 -11.33 -23.82 1.88
C ILE A 150 -12.27 -24.62 0.97
N ALA A 151 -13.26 -23.95 0.38
CA ALA A 151 -14.20 -24.59 -0.53
C ALA A 151 -13.62 -24.74 -1.95
N GLU A 152 -12.65 -23.91 -2.33
CA GLU A 152 -12.02 -23.89 -3.67
C GLU A 152 -13.04 -23.84 -4.81
N MET A 153 -14.17 -23.15 -4.58
CA MET A 153 -15.29 -23.08 -5.51
C MET A 153 -15.17 -21.85 -6.41
N ASP A 154 -15.35 -22.02 -7.72
CA ASP A 154 -15.57 -20.89 -8.63
C ASP A 154 -17.03 -20.44 -8.53
N THR A 155 -17.24 -19.14 -8.30
CA THR A 155 -18.60 -18.57 -8.21
C THR A 155 -19.33 -18.68 -9.56
N THR A 156 -18.61 -18.60 -10.67
CA THR A 156 -19.14 -18.69 -12.02
C THR A 156 -19.68 -20.09 -12.27
N ASP A 157 -18.87 -21.11 -12.00
CA ASP A 157 -19.27 -22.51 -12.16
C ASP A 157 -20.45 -22.86 -11.23
N TRP A 158 -20.44 -22.36 -10.00
CA TRP A 158 -21.53 -22.56 -9.04
C TRP A 158 -22.87 -21.98 -9.50
N ILE A 159 -22.85 -20.87 -10.25
CA ILE A 159 -24.06 -20.28 -10.86
C ILE A 159 -24.46 -21.04 -12.13
N ILE A 160 -23.50 -21.47 -12.95
CA ILE A 160 -23.77 -22.25 -14.16
C ILE A 160 -24.43 -23.58 -13.80
N GLU A 161 -23.96 -24.25 -12.75
CA GLU A 161 -24.53 -25.51 -12.26
C GLU A 161 -25.97 -25.35 -11.75
N ASN A 162 -26.28 -24.25 -11.07
CA ASN A 162 -27.64 -23.95 -10.64
C ASN A 162 -27.91 -22.43 -10.66
N PRO A 163 -28.57 -21.91 -11.71
CA PRO A 163 -28.82 -20.48 -11.87
C PRO A 163 -29.63 -19.85 -10.72
N ALA A 164 -30.41 -20.64 -9.97
CA ALA A 164 -31.14 -20.15 -8.80
C ALA A 164 -30.20 -19.68 -7.68
N ASN A 165 -28.95 -20.14 -7.65
CA ASN A 165 -27.92 -19.70 -6.71
C ASN A 165 -27.63 -18.20 -6.80
N ALA A 166 -27.86 -17.58 -7.97
CA ALA A 166 -27.76 -16.13 -8.14
C ALA A 166 -28.68 -15.35 -7.18
N VAL A 167 -29.82 -15.94 -6.78
CA VAL A 167 -30.74 -15.33 -5.80
C VAL A 167 -30.06 -15.18 -4.44
N ILE A 168 -29.19 -16.11 -4.04
CA ILE A 168 -28.44 -16.04 -2.78
C ILE A 168 -27.47 -14.86 -2.82
N LEU A 169 -26.75 -14.66 -3.94
CA LEU A 169 -25.83 -13.54 -4.11
C LEU A 169 -26.56 -12.20 -4.12
N ILE A 170 -27.72 -12.11 -4.78
CA ILE A 170 -28.56 -10.90 -4.78
C ILE A 170 -29.08 -10.60 -3.37
N ALA A 171 -29.56 -11.62 -2.64
CA ALA A 171 -30.00 -11.46 -1.26
C ALA A 171 -28.84 -11.00 -0.36
N TRP A 172 -27.65 -11.57 -0.53
CA TRP A 172 -26.45 -11.16 0.19
C TRP A 172 -26.07 -9.71 -0.11
N ALA A 173 -26.08 -9.32 -1.38
CA ALA A 173 -25.81 -7.94 -1.80
C ALA A 173 -26.84 -6.97 -1.20
N ALA A 174 -28.12 -7.33 -1.15
CA ALA A 174 -29.17 -6.52 -0.52
C ALA A 174 -28.93 -6.35 0.99
N VAL A 175 -28.52 -7.40 1.70
CA VAL A 175 -28.14 -7.32 3.12
C VAL A 175 -26.96 -6.36 3.31
N MET A 176 -25.93 -6.46 2.46
CA MET A 176 -24.75 -5.57 2.52
C MET A 176 -25.13 -4.11 2.26
N LEU A 177 -26.01 -3.85 1.29
CA LEU A 177 -26.56 -2.52 1.05
C LEU A 177 -27.38 -2.00 2.24
N GLY A 178 -28.17 -2.86 2.87
CA GLY A 178 -28.91 -2.54 4.09
C GLY A 178 -27.98 -2.18 5.26
N MET A 179 -26.90 -2.93 5.46
CA MET A 179 -25.89 -2.64 6.48
C MET A 179 -25.16 -1.32 6.20
N ALA A 180 -24.78 -1.07 4.95
CA ALA A 180 -24.15 0.19 4.54
C ALA A 180 -25.09 1.39 4.76
N TRP A 181 -26.35 1.27 4.36
CA TRP A 181 -27.37 2.29 4.62
C TRP A 181 -27.55 2.52 6.12
N TRP A 182 -27.69 1.46 6.92
CA TRP A 182 -27.85 1.54 8.37
C TRP A 182 -26.70 2.29 9.05
N LEU A 183 -25.46 2.06 8.60
CA LEU A 183 -24.27 2.72 9.13
C LEU A 183 -24.21 4.23 8.77
N LEU A 184 -24.69 4.57 7.57
CA LEU A 184 -24.62 5.91 7.00
C LEU A 184 -25.88 6.76 7.26
N ARG A 185 -26.99 6.18 7.74
CA ARG A 185 -28.29 6.87 7.89
C ARG A 185 -28.26 8.11 8.78
N ASP A 186 -27.37 8.13 9.79
CA ASP A 186 -27.26 9.23 10.76
C ASP A 186 -26.25 10.31 10.32
N LEU A 187 -25.73 10.24 9.09
CA LEU A 187 -24.80 11.24 8.57
C LEU A 187 -25.54 12.49 8.09
N PRO A 188 -24.88 13.67 8.11
CA PRO A 188 -25.45 14.89 7.56
C PRO A 188 -25.78 14.75 6.07
N PRO A 189 -26.58 15.64 5.47
CA PRO A 189 -26.89 15.58 4.05
C PRO A 189 -25.62 15.58 3.17
N MET A 190 -25.67 14.85 2.06
CA MET A 190 -24.57 14.75 1.11
C MET A 190 -24.22 16.12 0.53
N ARG A 191 -22.94 16.36 0.29
CA ARG A 191 -22.48 17.54 -0.45
C ARG A 191 -22.89 17.45 -1.92
N PRO A 192 -23.25 18.57 -2.58
CA PRO A 192 -23.49 18.60 -4.01
C PRO A 192 -22.19 18.28 -4.78
N GLY A 193 -22.31 17.55 -5.89
CA GLY A 193 -21.18 17.13 -6.71
C GLY A 193 -20.44 15.89 -6.19
N PHE A 194 -19.30 15.57 -6.81
CA PHE A 194 -18.42 14.45 -6.43
C PHE A 194 -16.98 14.96 -6.28
N SER A 195 -16.41 14.80 -5.09
CA SER A 195 -14.98 15.12 -4.88
C SER A 195 -14.13 13.90 -5.21
N VAL A 196 -13.90 13.64 -6.49
CA VAL A 196 -13.16 12.45 -6.95
C VAL A 196 -11.66 12.56 -6.66
N ALA A 197 -11.09 13.75 -6.85
CA ALA A 197 -9.68 14.01 -6.54
C ALA A 197 -9.48 14.22 -5.04
N ALA A 198 -8.48 13.55 -4.46
CA ALA A 198 -8.07 13.78 -3.09
C ALA A 198 -7.50 15.21 -2.95
N HIS A 199 -8.11 16.00 -2.07
CA HIS A 199 -7.52 17.27 -1.67
C HIS A 199 -6.34 16.94 -0.75
N HIS A 200 -5.14 17.31 -1.19
CA HIS A 200 -3.93 17.22 -0.38
C HIS A 200 -3.45 18.65 -0.16
N ALA A 201 -2.98 18.95 1.05
CA ALA A 201 -2.27 20.19 1.28
C ALA A 201 -1.02 20.18 0.39
N THR A 202 -0.97 21.06 -0.61
CA THR A 202 0.25 21.29 -1.40
C THR A 202 1.20 22.09 -0.53
N PHE A 203 2.13 21.41 0.12
CA PHE A 203 3.18 22.11 0.85
C PHE A 203 4.15 22.77 -0.15
N ASN A 204 4.23 24.09 -0.10
CA ASN A 204 5.19 24.83 -0.91
C ASN A 204 6.56 24.82 -0.22
N PHE A 205 7.44 23.93 -0.69
CA PHE A 205 8.80 23.77 -0.17
C PHE A 205 9.67 25.03 -0.28
N ASP A 206 9.23 26.02 -1.05
CA ASP A 206 9.92 27.30 -1.24
C ASP A 206 9.36 28.43 -0.31
N GLY A 207 8.44 28.12 0.60
CA GLY A 207 7.79 29.10 1.47
C GLY A 207 8.55 29.47 2.75
N PRO A 208 8.25 30.62 3.40
CA PRO A 208 8.90 31.04 4.65
C PRO A 208 8.70 30.05 5.82
N GLN A 209 7.59 29.30 5.82
CA GLN A 209 7.32 28.23 6.78
C GLN A 209 8.22 27.00 6.53
N ALA A 210 8.57 26.72 5.28
CA ALA A 210 9.51 25.65 4.93
C ALA A 210 10.91 25.93 5.46
N ALA A 211 11.37 27.19 5.46
CA ALA A 211 12.68 27.58 5.99
C ALA A 211 12.81 27.40 7.51
N ARG A 212 11.75 27.65 8.30
CA ARG A 212 11.77 27.47 9.77
C ARG A 212 11.65 26.00 10.18
N VAL A 213 10.87 25.22 9.44
CA VAL A 213 10.74 23.78 9.71
C VAL A 213 11.91 22.98 9.12
N ARG A 214 12.59 23.50 8.09
CA ARG A 214 13.88 23.00 7.62
C ARG A 214 14.83 22.83 8.79
N ASP A 215 14.91 23.81 9.70
CA ASP A 215 15.78 23.74 10.87
C ASP A 215 15.34 22.71 11.92
N ASN A 216 14.10 22.18 11.93
CA ASN A 216 13.68 21.14 12.89
C ASN A 216 13.64 19.72 12.28
N TYR A 217 13.48 19.63 10.96
CA TYR A 217 13.53 18.36 10.21
C TYR A 217 14.93 18.01 9.70
N THR A 218 15.80 19.01 9.49
CA THR A 218 17.23 18.84 9.19
C THR A 218 18.13 19.09 10.40
N SER A 219 17.65 19.73 11.48
CA SER A 219 18.40 19.60 12.73
C SER A 219 18.21 18.21 13.30
N LYS A 220 19.35 17.69 13.77
CA LYS A 220 19.55 16.75 14.87
C LYS A 220 18.32 16.19 15.60
N ARG A 221 17.23 16.91 15.88
CA ARG A 221 16.12 16.39 16.69
C ARG A 221 15.21 15.34 16.03
N PHE A 222 14.99 15.38 14.71
CA PHE A 222 14.22 14.32 14.04
C PHE A 222 15.00 12.99 13.95
N PHE A 223 16.33 13.03 14.17
CA PHE A 223 17.24 11.92 13.86
C PHE A 223 18.23 11.53 14.97
N ASP A 224 18.44 12.34 16.01
CA ASP A 224 19.32 12.04 17.16
C ASP A 224 18.62 11.10 18.15
N ASP A 225 17.28 11.12 18.21
CA ASP A 225 16.50 10.09 18.90
C ASP A 225 16.32 8.89 17.94
N PHE A 226 17.40 8.11 17.84
CA PHE A 226 17.64 6.97 16.93
C PHE A 226 16.58 5.84 16.98
N ILE A 227 15.56 5.94 17.86
CA ILE A 227 14.49 4.95 18.04
C ILE A 227 13.13 5.67 18.15
N HIS A 228 12.67 6.24 17.06
CA HIS A 228 11.26 6.65 16.95
C HIS A 228 10.44 5.66 16.11
N HIS A 229 9.12 5.65 16.35
CA HIS A 229 8.14 4.76 15.71
C HIS A 229 8.19 4.81 14.17
N GLU A 230 8.62 5.94 13.61
CA GLU A 230 8.77 6.23 12.17
C GLU A 230 9.77 5.31 11.48
N LEU A 231 10.96 5.14 12.08
CA LEU A 231 12.03 4.31 11.52
C LEU A 231 11.64 2.84 11.61
N ILE A 232 11.02 2.44 12.72
CA ILE A 232 10.53 1.08 12.93
C ILE A 232 9.49 0.72 11.86
N GLU A 233 8.50 1.58 11.64
CA GLU A 233 7.46 1.34 10.64
C GLU A 233 8.04 1.18 9.23
N LYS A 234 9.02 2.02 8.87
CA LYS A 234 9.73 1.90 7.59
C LYS A 234 10.47 0.58 7.49
N ILE A 235 11.28 0.24 8.49
CA ILE A 235 12.07 -0.99 8.50
C ILE A 235 11.14 -2.21 8.38
N VAL A 236 10.01 -2.22 9.10
CA VAL A 236 9.01 -3.29 9.02
C VAL A 236 8.41 -3.37 7.62
N LEU A 237 7.97 -2.24 7.05
CA LEU A 237 7.40 -2.21 5.69
C LEU A 237 8.39 -2.73 4.65
N VAL A 238 9.61 -2.18 4.66
CA VAL A 238 10.66 -2.53 3.70
C VAL A 238 11.05 -4.00 3.86
N SER A 239 11.20 -4.49 5.10
CA SER A 239 11.54 -5.89 5.35
C SER A 239 10.43 -6.83 4.88
N LEU A 240 9.16 -6.55 5.20
CA LEU A 240 8.04 -7.38 4.76
C LEU A 240 7.93 -7.41 3.24
N LEU A 241 7.99 -6.26 2.56
CA LEU A 241 7.96 -6.19 1.10
C LEU A 241 9.13 -6.92 0.46
N SER A 242 10.34 -6.75 0.99
CA SER A 242 11.53 -7.44 0.48
C SER A 242 11.45 -8.96 0.68
N ILE A 243 10.99 -9.43 1.84
CA ILE A 243 10.80 -10.86 2.11
C ILE A 243 9.78 -11.45 1.14
N ILE A 244 8.63 -10.79 0.99
CA ILE A 244 7.56 -11.28 0.12
C ILE A 244 8.04 -11.31 -1.34
N PHE A 245 8.64 -10.24 -1.85
CA PHE A 245 9.15 -10.23 -3.23
C PHE A 245 10.29 -11.23 -3.45
N ALA A 246 11.10 -11.49 -2.43
CA ALA A 246 12.16 -12.50 -2.51
C ALA A 246 11.62 -13.92 -2.67
N GLN A 247 10.48 -14.24 -2.03
CA GLN A 247 9.84 -15.56 -2.13
C GLN A 247 9.05 -15.74 -3.43
N ILE A 248 8.59 -14.64 -4.02
CA ILE A 248 7.78 -14.64 -5.25
C ILE A 248 8.65 -14.69 -6.51
N LEU A 249 9.95 -14.41 -6.39
CA LEU A 249 10.88 -14.33 -7.52
C LEU A 249 10.98 -15.68 -8.28
N PRO A 250 10.57 -15.73 -9.56
CA PRO A 250 10.66 -16.95 -10.36
C PRO A 250 12.13 -17.32 -10.64
N ASP A 251 12.41 -18.62 -10.72
CA ASP A 251 13.66 -19.18 -11.24
C ASP A 251 14.96 -18.76 -10.51
N VAL A 252 14.87 -18.46 -9.21
CA VAL A 252 16.07 -18.17 -8.40
C VAL A 252 16.72 -19.48 -7.94
N ARG A 253 17.91 -19.78 -8.47
CA ARG A 253 18.77 -20.86 -7.99
C ARG A 253 19.80 -20.27 -7.02
N ALA A 254 19.33 -19.86 -5.85
CA ALA A 254 20.17 -19.36 -4.77
C ALA A 254 19.82 -20.12 -3.48
N ASN A 255 20.82 -20.32 -2.62
CA ASN A 255 20.55 -20.85 -1.28
C ASN A 255 19.85 -19.77 -0.45
N ASP A 256 18.96 -20.16 0.48
CA ASP A 256 18.24 -19.27 1.41
C ASP A 256 19.17 -18.25 2.07
N PHE A 257 20.40 -18.67 2.39
CA PHE A 257 21.43 -17.79 2.95
C PHE A 257 21.89 -16.68 2.00
N GLN A 258 22.09 -16.99 0.71
CA GLN A 258 22.49 -16.01 -0.31
C GLN A 258 21.36 -15.00 -0.57
N LEU A 259 20.10 -15.48 -0.61
CA LEU A 259 18.93 -14.64 -0.76
C LEU A 259 18.76 -13.72 0.46
N ALA A 260 18.92 -14.25 1.68
CA ALA A 260 18.85 -13.46 2.91
C ALA A 260 19.92 -12.36 2.96
N ILE A 261 21.16 -12.64 2.52
CA ILE A 261 22.22 -11.64 2.41
C ILE A 261 21.84 -10.57 1.39
N GLY A 262 21.41 -10.96 0.19
CA GLY A 262 21.03 -10.02 -0.87
C GLY A 262 19.91 -9.08 -0.42
N VAL A 263 18.87 -9.64 0.19
CA VAL A 263 17.74 -8.89 0.78
C VAL A 263 18.23 -7.95 1.88
N SER A 264 19.06 -8.42 2.81
CA SER A 264 19.57 -7.60 3.91
C SER A 264 20.40 -6.41 3.40
N ILE A 265 21.30 -6.65 2.44
CA ILE A 265 22.10 -5.59 1.80
C ILE A 265 21.18 -4.58 1.12
N LEU A 266 20.17 -5.07 0.40
CA LEU A 266 19.21 -4.22 -0.29
C LEU A 266 18.42 -3.36 0.71
N ILE A 267 17.95 -3.93 1.83
CA ILE A 267 17.24 -3.20 2.89
C ILE A 267 18.14 -2.13 3.50
N ILE A 268 19.38 -2.48 3.86
CA ILE A 268 20.34 -1.56 4.48
C ILE A 268 20.63 -0.40 3.54
N ILE A 269 21.00 -0.69 2.28
CA ILE A 269 21.37 0.37 1.32
C ILE A 269 20.16 1.23 0.98
N ASN A 270 18.98 0.66 0.76
CA ASN A 270 17.79 1.47 0.52
C ASN A 270 17.43 2.35 1.71
N THR A 271 17.60 1.84 2.94
CA THR A 271 17.34 2.60 4.15
C THR A 271 18.34 3.75 4.31
N GLU A 272 19.64 3.47 4.19
CA GLU A 272 20.71 4.46 4.31
C GLU A 272 20.69 5.50 3.19
N LEU A 273 20.53 5.06 1.93
CA LEU A 273 20.47 5.97 0.79
C LEU A 273 19.25 6.88 0.85
N SER A 274 18.10 6.32 1.21
CA SER A 274 16.90 7.12 1.43
C SER A 274 17.09 8.11 2.59
N GLN A 275 17.70 7.68 3.70
CA GLN A 275 18.01 8.58 4.81
C GLN A 275 18.97 9.70 4.37
N TRP A 276 20.00 9.37 3.59
CA TRP A 276 20.94 10.34 3.06
C TRP A 276 20.28 11.33 2.10
N LEU A 277 19.38 10.86 1.23
CA LEU A 277 18.58 11.71 0.35
C LEU A 277 17.68 12.64 1.16
N ALA A 278 17.07 12.13 2.24
CA ALA A 278 16.26 12.94 3.16
C ALA A 278 17.08 14.01 3.88
N ARG A 279 18.30 13.68 4.36
CA ARG A 279 19.21 14.62 5.04
C ARG A 279 19.73 15.73 4.12
N ARG A 280 19.89 15.46 2.82
CA ARG A 280 20.33 16.47 1.83
C ARG A 280 19.25 17.47 1.44
N GLY A 281 18.02 17.29 1.90
CA GLY A 281 17.06 18.33 2.29
C GLY A 281 16.51 19.34 1.26
N THR A 282 17.21 19.73 0.18
CA THR A 282 16.82 20.95 -0.57
C THR A 282 17.24 21.03 -2.05
N GLN A 283 17.88 20.03 -2.68
CA GLN A 283 18.18 20.10 -4.13
C GLN A 283 17.22 19.31 -5.03
N TRP A 284 16.44 18.39 -4.50
CA TRP A 284 15.61 17.48 -5.29
C TRP A 284 14.13 17.84 -5.14
N LYS A 285 13.63 18.69 -6.05
CA LYS A 285 12.24 19.19 -6.01
C LYS A 285 11.21 18.12 -6.40
N SER A 286 11.62 17.02 -7.02
CA SER A 286 10.71 16.05 -7.65
C SER A 286 10.85 14.63 -7.09
N ILE A 287 9.71 14.01 -6.76
CA ILE A 287 9.59 12.57 -6.41
C ILE A 287 10.19 11.70 -7.52
N ILE A 288 10.04 12.13 -8.78
CA ILE A 288 10.55 11.43 -9.95
C ILE A 288 12.07 11.35 -9.91
N GLN A 289 12.73 12.42 -9.48
CA GLN A 289 14.19 12.42 -9.41
C GLN A 289 14.71 11.54 -8.27
N GLU A 290 14.08 11.60 -7.09
CA GLU A 290 14.37 10.70 -5.96
C GLU A 290 14.23 9.24 -6.41
N PHE A 291 13.14 8.92 -7.10
CA PHE A 291 12.89 7.60 -7.66
C PHE A 291 13.94 7.17 -8.70
N ILE A 292 14.34 8.06 -9.62
CA ILE A 292 15.37 7.77 -10.64
C ILE A 292 16.72 7.45 -9.98
N VAL A 293 17.15 8.26 -9.01
CA VAL A 293 18.42 8.04 -8.31
C VAL A 293 18.40 6.71 -7.57
N MET A 294 17.33 6.45 -6.80
CA MET A 294 17.17 5.19 -6.08
C MET A 294 17.14 4.00 -7.04
N SER A 295 16.46 4.12 -8.19
CA SER A 295 16.38 3.06 -9.20
C SER A 295 17.74 2.78 -9.84
N ILE A 296 18.55 3.80 -10.12
CA ILE A 296 19.91 3.61 -10.66
C ILE A 296 20.79 2.89 -9.65
N VAL A 297 20.76 3.29 -8.38
CA VAL A 297 21.57 2.61 -7.34
C VAL A 297 21.12 1.16 -7.19
N ASN A 298 19.82 0.92 -7.09
CA ASN A 298 19.30 -0.44 -6.96
C ASN A 298 19.58 -1.30 -8.20
N PHE A 299 19.54 -0.74 -9.40
CA PHE A 299 19.95 -1.41 -10.63
C PHE A 299 21.43 -1.85 -10.56
N ILE A 300 22.32 -0.95 -10.13
CA ILE A 300 23.75 -1.27 -9.96
C ILE A 300 23.94 -2.36 -8.91
N LEU A 301 23.22 -2.31 -7.79
CA LEU A 301 23.28 -3.33 -6.74
C LEU A 301 22.86 -4.70 -7.24
N VAL A 302 21.77 -4.78 -8.02
CA VAL A 302 21.31 -6.05 -8.60
C VAL A 302 22.34 -6.61 -9.57
N LEU A 303 22.98 -5.78 -10.41
CA LEU A 303 24.05 -6.23 -11.30
C LEU A 303 25.28 -6.74 -10.54
N ILE A 304 25.68 -6.05 -9.46
CA ILE A 304 26.78 -6.51 -8.60
C ILE A 304 26.40 -7.84 -7.94
N PHE A 305 25.16 -7.96 -7.46
CA PHE A 305 24.67 -9.18 -6.83
C PHE A 305 24.65 -10.36 -7.81
N ASP A 306 24.13 -10.17 -9.02
CA ASP A 306 24.12 -11.18 -10.09
C ASP A 306 25.54 -11.66 -10.43
N PHE A 307 26.46 -10.71 -10.62
CA PHE A 307 27.86 -11.01 -10.89
C PHE A 307 28.54 -11.81 -9.76
N LEU A 308 28.26 -11.45 -8.51
CA LEU A 308 28.78 -12.17 -7.34
C LEU A 308 28.16 -13.57 -7.22
N LEU A 309 26.86 -13.69 -7.44
CA LEU A 309 26.12 -14.95 -7.33
C LEU A 309 26.62 -15.99 -8.36
N ALA A 310 26.88 -15.55 -9.59
CA ALA A 310 27.45 -16.38 -10.65
C ALA A 310 28.81 -16.99 -10.26
N ARG A 311 29.59 -16.30 -9.41
CA ARG A 311 30.87 -16.80 -8.89
C ARG A 311 30.72 -17.88 -7.82
N TYR A 312 29.55 -17.99 -7.20
CA TYR A 312 29.21 -18.99 -6.19
C TYR A 312 28.18 -20.02 -6.69
N GLN A 313 28.15 -20.30 -7.99
CA GLN A 313 27.26 -21.28 -8.65
C GLN A 313 25.76 -21.00 -8.48
N GLY A 314 25.37 -19.78 -8.08
CA GLY A 314 23.97 -19.37 -8.07
C GLY A 314 23.61 -18.57 -9.32
N SER A 315 22.32 -18.51 -9.63
CA SER A 315 21.80 -17.67 -10.72
C SER A 315 20.46 -17.05 -10.33
N ILE A 316 20.24 -15.79 -10.75
CA ILE A 316 18.95 -15.13 -10.66
C ILE A 316 18.44 -14.81 -12.06
N ASN A 317 17.12 -14.71 -12.21
CA ASN A 317 16.56 -14.07 -13.39
C ASN A 317 16.69 -12.55 -13.23
N LEU A 318 17.62 -11.96 -13.99
CA LEU A 318 17.96 -10.54 -13.88
C LEU A 318 16.75 -9.63 -14.15
N LEU A 319 15.95 -9.94 -15.18
CA LEU A 319 14.80 -9.13 -15.56
C LEU A 319 13.72 -9.14 -14.48
N ASN A 320 13.41 -10.33 -13.97
CA ASN A 320 12.55 -10.52 -12.81
C ASN A 320 13.04 -9.68 -11.64
N THR A 321 14.26 -9.92 -11.18
CA THR A 321 14.87 -9.24 -10.02
C THR A 321 14.81 -7.73 -10.15
N LEU A 322 15.18 -7.18 -11.31
CA LEU A 322 15.10 -5.74 -11.57
C LEU A 322 13.67 -5.20 -11.49
N PHE A 323 12.68 -5.96 -11.98
CA PHE A 323 11.27 -5.56 -11.89
C PHE A 323 10.78 -5.51 -10.43
N PHE A 324 11.02 -6.54 -9.63
CA PHE A 324 10.62 -6.55 -8.22
C PHE A 324 11.33 -5.45 -7.42
N VAL A 325 12.62 -5.25 -7.67
CA VAL A 325 13.41 -4.19 -7.04
C VAL A 325 12.91 -2.80 -7.45
N LEU A 326 12.43 -2.62 -8.68
CA LEU A 326 11.77 -1.39 -9.12
C LEU A 326 10.48 -1.11 -8.33
N LEU A 327 9.62 -2.12 -8.14
CA LEU A 327 8.39 -2.01 -7.33
C LEU A 327 8.70 -1.63 -5.88
N LEU A 328 9.73 -2.25 -5.31
CA LEU A 328 10.19 -1.96 -3.96
C LEU A 328 10.73 -0.52 -3.86
N THR A 329 11.57 -0.11 -4.81
CA THR A 329 12.14 1.24 -4.90
C THR A 329 11.04 2.30 -4.92
N LEU A 330 10.00 2.05 -5.71
CA LEU A 330 8.87 2.95 -5.85
C LEU A 330 8.10 3.07 -4.53
N ASN A 331 7.79 1.95 -3.87
CA ASN A 331 7.10 1.94 -2.57
C ASN A 331 7.90 2.68 -1.50
N ILE A 332 9.22 2.48 -1.45
CA ILE A 332 10.11 3.17 -0.49
C ILE A 332 10.10 4.69 -0.75
N THR A 333 10.27 5.09 -2.00
CA THR A 333 10.27 6.51 -2.40
C THR A 333 8.94 7.18 -2.05
N LEU A 334 7.82 6.50 -2.30
CA LEU A 334 6.49 6.99 -1.93
C LEU A 334 6.29 7.06 -0.42
N TYR A 335 6.75 6.06 0.34
CA TYR A 335 6.71 6.08 1.80
C TYR A 335 7.45 7.30 2.35
N ASP A 336 8.69 7.53 1.92
CA ASP A 336 9.50 8.63 2.42
C ASP A 336 8.88 10.00 2.09
N ARG A 337 8.26 10.13 0.93
CA ARG A 337 7.57 11.36 0.56
C ARG A 337 6.28 11.56 1.36
N TYR A 338 5.41 10.56 1.40
CA TYR A 338 4.09 10.71 2.01
C TYR A 338 4.15 10.74 3.53
N ARG A 339 5.15 10.09 4.15
CA ARG A 339 5.38 10.21 5.58
C ARG A 339 5.78 11.63 5.98
N ARG A 340 6.64 12.29 5.21
CA ARG A 340 6.97 13.72 5.41
C ARG A 340 5.72 14.61 5.35
N VAL A 341 4.82 14.35 4.40
CA VAL A 341 3.54 15.06 4.29
C VAL A 341 2.60 14.77 5.47
N TYR A 342 2.55 13.52 5.92
CA TYR A 342 1.71 13.10 7.04
C TYR A 342 2.09 13.82 8.34
N ILE A 343 3.38 13.80 8.67
CA ILE A 343 3.92 14.44 9.88
C ILE A 343 3.65 15.95 9.81
N TRP A 344 3.90 16.58 8.66
CA TRP A 344 3.59 18.00 8.45
C TRP A 344 2.12 18.34 8.73
N ASN A 345 1.19 17.50 8.29
CA ASN A 345 -0.24 17.76 8.42
C ASN A 345 -0.79 17.51 9.85
N HIS A 346 -0.05 16.78 10.70
CA HIS A 346 -0.56 16.30 11.99
C HIS A 346 0.26 16.76 13.19
N ASP A 347 1.52 17.18 13.04
CA ASP A 347 2.26 17.81 14.12
C ASP A 347 1.84 19.28 14.28
N PRO A 348 1.48 19.72 15.49
CA PRO A 348 1.11 21.09 15.72
C PRO A 348 2.34 21.99 15.53
N VAL A 349 2.19 23.02 14.69
CA VAL A 349 3.20 24.07 14.43
C VAL A 349 3.77 24.68 15.73
N THR A 350 3.07 24.54 16.85
CA THR A 350 3.47 25.02 18.18
C THR A 350 4.78 24.42 18.70
N ASP A 351 5.09 23.17 18.34
CA ASP A 351 6.36 22.54 18.77
C ASP A 351 7.56 23.04 17.94
N PHE A 352 7.29 23.73 16.84
CA PHE A 352 8.31 24.28 15.93
C PHE A 352 8.62 25.75 16.19
N THR A 353 7.80 26.47 16.96
CA THR A 353 7.99 27.91 17.25
C THR A 353 8.30 28.23 18.70
N GLY A 354 8.32 27.24 19.61
CA GLY A 354 8.56 27.48 21.04
C GLY A 354 7.57 28.47 21.66
N SER A 355 6.37 28.63 21.07
CA SER A 355 5.32 29.51 21.58
C SER A 355 3.97 28.80 21.55
N GLU A 356 3.29 28.84 22.69
CA GLU A 356 2.07 28.10 23.02
C GLU A 356 0.79 28.63 22.32
N LYS A 357 0.86 29.09 21.06
CA LYS A 357 -0.35 29.51 20.34
C LYS A 357 -0.53 28.77 19.01
N PRO A 358 -1.66 28.05 18.82
CA PRO A 358 -1.93 27.37 17.57
C PRO A 358 -2.13 28.40 16.44
N VAL A 359 -1.41 28.20 15.34
CA VAL A 359 -1.57 29.01 14.14
C VAL A 359 -2.86 28.59 13.42
N GLU A 360 -3.83 29.51 13.31
CA GLU A 360 -5.01 29.31 12.48
C GLU A 360 -4.60 29.17 11.01
N LEU A 361 -4.74 27.96 10.47
CA LEU A 361 -4.66 27.72 9.04
C LEU A 361 -5.90 28.34 8.38
N LYS A 362 -5.73 29.50 7.74
CA LYS A 362 -6.75 30.06 6.85
C LYS A 362 -6.95 29.11 5.66
N THR A 363 -8.16 28.60 5.54
CA THR A 363 -8.67 27.97 4.32
C THR A 363 -8.95 29.07 3.30
N GLU A 364 -8.19 29.09 2.21
CA GLU A 364 -8.59 29.73 0.95
C GLU A 364 -9.09 28.65 -0.03
#